data_AF-A0A4P5YD27-F1
#
_entry.id   AF-A0A4P5YD27-F1
#
_cell.length_a   1.000
_cell.length_b   1.000
_cell.length_c   1.000
_cell.angle_alpha   90.00
_cell.angle_beta   90.00
_cell.angle_gamma   90.00
#
_symmetry.space_group_name_H-M   'P 1'
#
loop_
_entity.id
_entity.type
_entity.pdbx_description
1 polymer ?
#
loop_
_entity_poly.entity_id
_entity_poly.type
_entity_poly.pdbx_seq_one_letter_code
_entity_poly.pdbx_strand_id
1 'polypeptide(L)' 'MTLWVRTPREEITLPIRTIDLLFEETGLSIEEIAERSKLECERIEAIAVGRWTPSPDERQRLAAAFGVTIEDIS' A
#
# COMPACT_ATOMS: atom_id res chain seq x y z
N MET A 1 -1.24 41.50 -23.52
CA MET A 1 -0.21 40.44 -23.64
C MET A 1 -0.20 39.69 -22.32
N THR A 2 -1.07 38.69 -22.18
CA THR A 2 -1.35 38.04 -20.89
C THR A 2 -0.55 36.76 -20.82
N LEU A 3 0.50 36.76 -19.98
CA LEU A 3 1.37 35.61 -19.76
C LEU A 3 0.61 34.61 -18.88
N TRP A 4 0.14 33.51 -19.47
CA TRP A 4 -0.43 32.40 -18.71
C TRP A 4 0.72 31.56 -18.13
N VAL A 5 1.05 31.77 -16.85
CA VAL A 5 1.82 30.77 -16.10
C VAL A 5 0.91 29.56 -15.92
N ARG A 6 1.17 28.50 -16.69
CA ARG A 6 0.74 27.16 -16.33
C ARG A 6 1.51 26.79 -15.08
N THR A 7 0.86 26.78 -13.92
CA THR A 7 1.40 26.08 -12.76
C THR A 7 1.67 24.64 -13.17
N PRO A 8 2.87 24.08 -12.94
CA PRO A 8 3.05 22.64 -13.03
C PRO A 8 2.07 22.03 -12.03
N ARG A 9 1.18 21.18 -12.52
CA ARG A 9 0.33 20.35 -11.66
C ARG A 9 1.29 19.48 -10.88
N GLU A 10 1.51 19.81 -9.61
CA GLU A 10 2.29 19.02 -8.68
C GLU A 10 1.75 17.59 -8.76
N GLU A 11 2.53 16.71 -9.38
CA GLU A 11 2.26 15.29 -9.40
C GLU A 11 2.50 14.84 -7.97
N ILE A 12 1.42 14.66 -7.22
CA ILE A 12 1.49 14.21 -5.83
C ILE A 12 2.04 12.79 -5.87
N THR A 13 3.35 12.64 -5.79
CA THR A 13 3.98 11.37 -5.42
C THR A 13 3.58 11.14 -3.97
N LEU A 14 2.56 10.32 -3.77
CA LEU A 14 2.18 9.89 -2.43
C LEU A 14 3.42 9.25 -1.79
N PRO A 15 3.73 9.58 -0.52
CA PRO A 15 4.86 8.98 0.16
C PRO A 15 4.68 7.46 0.20
N ILE A 16 5.77 6.72 0.01
CA ILE A 16 5.75 5.25 0.13
C ILE A 16 5.34 4.89 1.56
N ARG A 17 4.28 4.09 1.68
CA ARG A 17 3.70 3.65 2.96
C ARG A 17 4.14 2.23 3.30
N THR A 18 4.37 1.97 4.57
CA THR A 18 4.58 0.60 5.06
C THR A 18 3.25 -0.11 5.20
N ILE A 19 3.28 -1.44 5.17
CA ILE A 19 2.10 -2.27 5.35
C ILE A 19 1.43 -2.02 6.72
N ASP A 20 2.24 -1.86 7.77
CA ASP A 20 1.77 -1.49 9.12
C ASP A 20 1.01 -0.15 9.12
N LEU A 21 1.56 0.88 8.48
CA LEU A 21 0.90 2.18 8.35
C LEU A 21 -0.43 2.06 7.58
N LEU A 22 -0.49 1.25 6.52
CA LEU A 22 -1.73 1.02 5.79
C LEU A 22 -2.80 0.33 6.64
N PHE A 23 -2.41 -0.57 7.55
CA PHE A 23 -3.32 -1.13 8.54
C PHE A 23 -3.87 -0.05 9.49
N GLU A 24 -3.00 0.83 10.00
CA GLU A 24 -3.40 1.93 10.87
C GLU A 24 -4.31 2.95 10.17
N GLU A 25 -4.00 3.34 8.92
CA GLU A 25 -4.74 4.34 8.16
C GLU A 25 -6.11 3.83 7.68
N THR A 26 -6.19 2.58 7.26
CA THR A 26 -7.42 2.02 6.67
C THR A 26 -8.33 1.38 7.71
N GLY A 27 -7.78 0.98 8.87
CA GLY A 27 -8.50 0.25 9.92
C GLY A 27 -8.97 -1.15 9.48
N LEU A 28 -8.44 -1.67 8.37
CA LEU A 28 -8.77 -3.02 7.88
C LEU A 28 -8.19 -4.08 8.80
N SER A 29 -8.91 -5.16 9.04
CA SER A 29 -8.38 -6.31 9.79
C SER A 29 -7.45 -7.19 8.94
N ILE A 30 -6.65 -8.01 9.61
CA ILE A 30 -5.80 -9.02 8.98
C ILE A 30 -6.67 -9.98 8.15
N GLU A 31 -7.83 -10.39 8.68
CA GLU A 31 -8.78 -11.27 8.00
C GLU A 31 -9.35 -10.65 6.71
N GLU A 32 -9.69 -9.35 6.73
CA GLU A 32 -10.15 -8.65 5.53
C GLU A 32 -9.07 -8.57 4.45
N ILE A 33 -7.82 -8.29 4.84
CA ILE A 33 -6.70 -8.28 3.91
C ILE A 33 -6.40 -9.69 3.40
N ALA A 34 -6.51 -10.72 4.23
CA ALA A 34 -6.36 -12.12 3.82
C ALA A 34 -7.37 -12.50 2.75
N GLU A 35 -8.64 -12.16 2.96
CA GLU A 35 -9.70 -12.46 2.00
C GLU A 35 -9.47 -11.74 0.66
N ARG A 36 -9.05 -10.47 0.69
CA ARG A 36 -8.81 -9.66 -0.51
C ARG A 36 -7.54 -10.07 -1.26
N SER A 37 -6.44 -10.30 -0.55
CA SER A 37 -5.12 -10.63 -1.12
C SER A 37 -4.95 -12.10 -1.47
N LYS A 38 -5.83 -12.98 -0.95
CA LYS A 38 -5.70 -14.45 -1.03
C LYS A 38 -4.39 -14.96 -0.42
N LEU A 39 -3.91 -14.27 0.61
CA LEU A 39 -2.80 -14.70 1.44
C LEU A 39 -3.33 -15.22 2.77
N GLU A 40 -2.59 -16.13 3.40
CA GLU A 40 -2.91 -16.66 4.72
C GLU A 40 -2.79 -15.56 5.80
N CYS A 41 -3.66 -15.56 6.81
CA CYS A 41 -3.63 -14.57 7.89
C CYS A 41 -2.28 -14.54 8.61
N GLU A 42 -1.69 -15.71 8.88
CA GLU A 42 -0.36 -15.82 9.52
C GLU A 42 0.73 -15.14 8.67
N ARG A 43 0.63 -15.23 7.34
CA ARG A 43 1.56 -14.59 6.41
C ARG A 43 1.43 -13.07 6.51
N ILE A 44 0.20 -12.55 6.53
CA ILE A 44 -0.07 -11.11 6.62
C ILE A 44 0.36 -10.56 7.98
N GLU A 45 0.05 -11.27 9.06
CA GLU A 45 0.48 -10.90 10.41
C GLU A 45 2.01 -10.81 10.48
N ALA A 46 2.73 -11.83 9.99
CA ALA A 46 4.18 -11.83 9.97
C ALA A 46 4.77 -10.65 9.18
N ILE A 47 4.11 -10.23 8.10
CA ILE A 47 4.51 -9.07 7.31
C ILE A 47 4.22 -7.77 8.06
N ALA A 48 3.01 -7.62 8.63
CA ALA A 48 2.59 -6.42 9.37
C ALA A 48 3.53 -6.12 10.56
N VAL A 49 3.95 -7.16 11.29
CA VAL A 49 4.88 -7.01 12.43
C VAL A 49 6.36 -7.03 12.02
N GLY A 50 6.68 -7.01 10.72
CA GLY A 50 8.05 -6.94 10.20
C GLY A 50 8.89 -8.21 10.41
N ARG A 51 8.28 -9.36 10.71
CA ARG A 51 8.96 -10.67 10.81
C ARG A 51 9.21 -11.32 9.45
N TRP A 52 8.53 -10.87 8.41
CA TRP A 52 8.65 -11.39 7.05
C TRP A 52 8.77 -10.26 6.03
N THR A 53 9.75 -10.37 5.13
CA THR A 53 9.85 -9.49 3.97
C THR A 53 8.99 -10.06 2.84
N PRO A 54 7.92 -9.37 2.41
CA PRO A 54 7.06 -9.88 1.34
C PRO A 54 7.83 -9.99 0.02
N SER A 55 7.56 -11.08 -0.71
CA SER A 55 7.99 -11.28 -2.08
C SER A 55 7.34 -10.23 -3.01
N PRO A 56 7.89 -9.97 -4.21
CA PRO A 56 7.29 -9.02 -5.15
C PRO A 56 5.81 -9.31 -5.48
N ASP A 57 5.45 -10.59 -5.59
CA ASP A 57 4.07 -11.04 -5.82
C ASP A 57 3.17 -10.79 -4.59
N GLU A 58 3.65 -11.12 -3.39
CA GLU A 58 2.93 -10.84 -2.14
C GLU A 58 2.68 -9.34 -1.95
N ARG A 59 3.69 -8.52 -2.23
CA ARG A 59 3.58 -7.05 -2.19
C ARG A 59 2.54 -6.55 -3.21
N GLN A 60 2.50 -7.11 -4.41
CA GLN A 60 1.50 -6.74 -5.41
C GLN A 60 0.07 -7.08 -4.96
N ARG A 61 -0.13 -8.26 -4.36
CA ARG A 61 -1.45 -8.67 -3.82
C ARG A 61 -1.87 -7.81 -2.65
N LEU A 62 -0.94 -7.46 -1.76
CA LEU A 62 -1.19 -6.55 -0.65
C LEU A 62 -1.56 -5.14 -1.14
N ALA A 63 -0.80 -4.59 -2.10
CA ALA A 63 -1.13 -3.32 -2.73
C ALA A 63 -2.58 -3.31 -3.27
N ALA A 64 -2.94 -4.36 -4.02
CA ALA A 64 -4.29 -4.52 -4.54
C ALA A 64 -5.36 -4.67 -3.44
N ALA A 65 -5.06 -5.36 -2.33
CA ALA A 65 -5.99 -5.53 -1.20
C ALA A 65 -6.24 -4.22 -0.43
N PHE A 66 -5.23 -3.36 -0.33
CA PHE A 66 -5.33 -2.01 0.23
C PHE A 66 -5.88 -0.98 -0.78
N GLY A 67 -5.99 -1.34 -2.06
CA GLY A 67 -6.44 -0.42 -3.11
C GLY A 67 -5.41 0.64 -3.50
N VAL A 68 -4.12 0.37 -3.25
CA VAL A 68 -2.99 1.24 -3.60
C VAL A 68 -2.17 0.62 -4.74
N THR A 69 -1.27 1.39 -5.33
CA THR A 69 -0.32 0.87 -6.34
C THR A 69 0.88 0.23 -5.65
N ILE A 70 1.59 -0.64 -6.37
CA ILE A 70 2.81 -1.28 -5.83
C ILE A 70 3.93 -0.27 -5.52
N GLU A 71 3.92 0.88 -6.21
CA GLU A 71 4.88 1.98 -6.02
C GLU A 71 4.64 2.75 -4.71
N ASP A 72 3.45 2.58 -4.13
CA ASP A 72 3.00 3.28 -2.94
C ASP A 72 3.20 2.46 -1.66
N ILE A 73 3.64 1.20 -1.78
CA ILE A 73 3.80 0.26 -0.65
C ILE A 73 5.23 -0.31 -0.56
N SER A 74 5.79 -0.41 0.64
CA SER A 74 7.09 -1.05 0.91
C SER A 74 7.00 -2.24 1.85
#